data_AF-A0A7Y2KK20-F1
#
_entry.id   AF-A0A7Y2KK20-F1
#
_cell.length_a   1.000
_cell.length_b   1.000
_cell.length_c   1.000
_cell.angle_alpha   90.00
_cell.angle_beta   90.00
_cell.angle_gamma   90.00
#
_symmetry.space_group_name_H-M   'P 1'
#
loop_
_entity.id
_entity.type
_entity.pdbx_description
1 polymer ?
#
loop_
_entity_poly.entity_id
_entity_poly.type
_entity_poly.pdbx_seq_one_letter_code
_entity_poly.pdbx_strand_id
1 'polypeptide(L)'
;MTNIKDALDRIESDLGDLKRQYDLFFQGVRRTEPQEERRILEWMVKRLGQRKLPNTKEQFRFGALQSRFFSYFNLWTRMVRDLEEGRIARDTGGNLV
;
A
#
# COMPACT_ATOMS: atom_id res chain seq x y z
N MET A 1 14.56 -11.25 17.77
CA MET A 1 14.88 -10.65 16.45
C MET A 1 13.80 -11.08 15.46
N THR A 2 13.09 -10.15 14.82
CA THR A 2 12.14 -10.48 13.75
C THR A 2 12.92 -11.05 12.57
N ASN A 3 12.62 -12.28 12.17
CA ASN A 3 13.21 -12.95 11.01
C ASN A 3 12.92 -12.15 9.73
N ILE A 4 13.85 -12.11 8.77
CA ILE A 4 13.66 -11.43 7.48
C ILE A 4 12.44 -11.98 6.75
N LYS A 5 12.24 -13.31 6.81
CA LYS A 5 11.07 -13.96 6.22
C LYS A 5 9.77 -13.43 6.81
N ASP A 6 9.67 -13.39 8.15
CA ASP A 6 8.48 -12.91 8.85
C ASP A 6 8.23 -11.42 8.55
N ALA A 7 9.29 -10.62 8.41
CA ALA A 7 9.17 -9.22 8.02
C ALA A 7 8.62 -9.06 6.58
N LEU A 8 9.07 -9.92 5.65
CA LEU A 8 8.55 -9.96 4.28
C LEU A 8 7.09 -10.42 4.24
N ASP A 9 6.75 -11.47 4.99
CA ASP A 9 5.38 -11.97 5.13
C ASP A 9 4.45 -10.87 5.69
N ARG A 10 4.94 -10.12 6.68
CA ARG A 10 4.20 -9.01 7.27
C ARG A 10 3.97 -7.86 6.29
N ILE A 11 4.99 -7.43 5.56
CA ILE A 11 4.87 -6.39 4.53
C ILE A 11 3.86 -6.80 3.45
N GLU A 12 3.88 -8.07 3.04
CA GLU A 12 2.94 -8.58 2.03
C GLU A 12 1.49 -8.55 2.53
N SER A 13 1.24 -9.00 3.78
CA SER A 13 -0.08 -8.92 4.40
C SER A 13 -0.56 -7.48 4.55
N ASP A 14 0.27 -6.61 5.12
CA ASP A 14 -0.06 -5.21 5.37
C ASP A 14 -0.30 -4.44 4.05
N LEU A 15 0.39 -4.81 2.96
CA LEU A 15 0.14 -4.25 1.63
C LEU A 15 -1.24 -4.65 1.08
N GLY A 16 -1.64 -5.91 1.27
CA GLY A 16 -2.97 -6.40 0.91
C GLY A 16 -4.07 -5.69 1.70
N ASP A 17 -3.88 -5.56 3.01
CA ASP A 17 -4.81 -4.85 3.89
C ASP A 17 -4.89 -3.37 3.51
N LEU A 18 -3.76 -2.70 3.26
CA LEU A 18 -3.74 -1.31 2.83
C LEU A 18 -4.52 -1.11 1.53
N LYS A 19 -4.35 -2.02 0.55
CA LYS A 19 -5.12 -1.98 -0.69
C LYS A 19 -6.62 -2.05 -0.42
N ARG A 20 -7.05 -3.00 0.41
CA ARG A 20 -8.46 -3.11 0.79
C ARG A 20 -8.98 -1.84 1.48
N GLN A 21 -8.17 -1.21 2.34
CA GLN A 21 -8.56 0.04 3.00
C GLN A 21 -8.73 1.19 2.01
N TYR A 22 -7.86 1.29 1.00
CA TYR A 22 -8.03 2.27 -0.07
C TYR A 22 -9.26 1.95 -0.93
N ASP A 23 -9.51 0.69 -1.27
CA ASP A 23 -10.72 0.29 -2.00
C ASP A 23 -11.99 0.73 -1.24
N LEU A 24 -12.06 0.49 0.08
CA LEU A 24 -13.16 0.94 0.94
C LEU A 24 -13.28 2.46 1.02
N PHE A 25 -12.15 3.17 1.01
CA PHE A 25 -12.13 4.64 1.00
C PHE A 25 -12.68 5.19 -0.30
N PHE A 26 -12.23 4.68 -1.45
CA PHE A 26 -12.76 5.10 -2.74
C PHE A 26 -14.24 4.75 -2.89
N GLN A 27 -14.67 3.62 -2.33
CA GLN A 27 -16.08 3.23 -2.28
C GLN A 27 -16.95 4.11 -1.37
N GLY A 28 -16.34 4.96 -0.54
CA GLY A 28 -17.03 5.80 0.44
C GLY A 28 -17.49 5.08 1.70
N VAL A 29 -17.21 3.77 1.83
CA VAL A 29 -17.45 3.00 3.06
C VAL A 29 -16.54 3.52 4.18
N ARG A 30 -15.27 3.77 3.85
CA ARG A 30 -14.32 4.46 4.74
C ARG A 30 -14.32 5.95 4.43
N ARG A 31 -14.48 6.78 5.46
CA ARG A 31 -14.59 8.24 5.31
C ARG A 31 -13.26 8.93 5.06
N THR A 32 -12.17 8.39 5.60
CA THR A 32 -10.84 9.01 5.59
C THR A 32 -9.82 8.13 4.89
N GLU A 33 -8.85 8.75 4.21
CA GLU A 33 -7.76 8.03 3.56
C GLU A 33 -6.96 7.21 4.61
N PRO A 34 -6.53 5.97 4.30
CA PRO A 34 -5.64 5.15 5.15
C PRO A 34 -4.19 5.64 5.18
N GLN A 35 -3.98 6.91 5.54
CA GLN A 35 -2.66 7.52 5.57
C GLN A 35 -1.74 6.92 6.64
N GLU A 36 -2.27 6.58 7.81
CA GLU A 36 -1.45 6.03 8.89
C GLU A 36 -1.00 4.60 8.57
N GLU A 37 -1.91 3.76 8.06
CA GLU A 37 -1.57 2.42 7.60
C GLU A 37 -0.53 2.47 6.46
N ARG A 38 -0.68 3.41 5.54
CA ARG A 38 0.32 3.66 4.49
C ARG A 38 1.67 4.05 5.08
N ARG A 39 1.70 4.97 6.04
CA ARG A 39 2.94 5.47 6.67
C ARG A 39 3.68 4.37 7.41
N ILE A 40 2.94 3.51 8.12
CA ILE A 40 3.49 2.34 8.81
C ILE A 40 4.14 1.39 7.81
N LEU A 41 3.44 1.05 6.72
CA LEU A 41 3.98 0.16 5.69
C LEU A 41 5.20 0.76 4.98
N GLU A 42 5.17 2.06 4.67
CA GLU A 42 6.31 2.78 4.10
C GLU A 42 7.54 2.69 5.01
N TRP A 43 7.35 2.90 6.32
CA TRP A 43 8.42 2.76 7.30
C TRP A 43 8.98 1.34 7.34
N MET A 44 8.12 0.32 7.27
CA MET A 44 8.55 -1.09 7.25
C MET A 44 9.36 -1.43 6.00
N VAL A 45 8.90 -0.98 4.82
CA VAL A 45 9.61 -1.17 3.54
C VAL A 45 10.98 -0.48 3.58
N LYS A 46 11.04 0.78 4.05
CA LYS A 46 12.30 1.52 4.21
C LYS A 46 13.25 0.82 5.18
N ARG A 47 12.74 0.41 6.35
CA ARG A 47 13.55 -0.26 7.39
C ARG A 47 14.11 -1.60 6.90
N LEU A 48 13.35 -2.36 6.11
CA LEU A 48 13.83 -3.62 5.55
C LEU A 48 14.83 -3.39 4.42
N GLY A 49 14.64 -2.36 3.58
CA GLY A 49 15.59 -1.99 2.52
C GLY A 49 16.94 -1.49 3.02
N GLN A 50 17.02 -0.99 4.25
CA GLN A 50 18.29 -0.62 4.91
C GLN A 50 19.07 -1.84 5.44
N ARG A 51 18.45 -3.02 5.53
CA ARG A 51 19.11 -4.24 6.01
C ARG A 51 19.80 -4.97 4.87
N LYS A 52 20.94 -5.58 5.15
CA LYS A 52 21.57 -6.52 4.22
C LYS A 52 20.72 -7.80 4.16
N LEU A 53 20.06 -8.02 3.03
CA LEU A 53 19.32 -9.25 2.75
C LEU A 53 20.31 -10.34 2.30
N PRO A 54 20.54 -11.41 3.08
CA PRO A 54 21.63 -12.35 2.85
C PRO A 54 21.40 -13.27 1.64
N ASN A 55 20.15 -13.55 1.28
CA ASN A 55 19.80 -14.49 0.22
C ASN A 55 19.14 -13.79 -0.98
N THR A 56 19.54 -14.15 -2.20
CA THR A 56 18.94 -13.70 -3.47
C THR A 56 17.42 -13.89 -3.51
N LYS A 57 16.89 -14.98 -2.92
CA LYS A 57 15.43 -15.21 -2.86
C LYS A 57 14.71 -14.11 -2.07
N GLU A 58 15.27 -13.68 -0.95
CA GLU A 58 14.71 -12.62 -0.11
C GLU A 58 14.85 -11.25 -0.76
N GLN A 59 15.99 -11.00 -1.42
CA GLN A 59 16.21 -9.79 -2.22
C GLN A 59 15.19 -9.64 -3.34
N PHE A 60 14.95 -10.72 -4.11
CA PHE A 60 13.95 -10.72 -5.18
C PHE A 60 12.54 -10.48 -4.62
N ARG A 61 12.18 -11.18 -3.55
CA ARG A 61 10.87 -11.01 -2.90
C ARG A 61 10.68 -9.58 -2.38
N PHE A 62 11.69 -9.02 -1.72
CA PHE A 62 11.66 -7.64 -1.25
C PHE A 62 11.50 -6.66 -2.41
N GLY A 63 12.29 -6.81 -3.49
CA GLY A 63 12.19 -5.95 -4.67
C GLY A 63 10.81 -5.98 -5.31
N ALA A 64 10.18 -7.17 -5.40
CA ALA A 64 8.82 -7.32 -5.90
C ALA A 64 7.79 -6.60 -5.00
N LEU A 65 7.90 -6.76 -3.67
CA LEU A 65 7.01 -6.07 -2.71
C LEU A 65 7.19 -4.55 -2.75
N GLN A 66 8.43 -4.09 -2.83
CA GLN A 66 8.76 -2.67 -2.92
C GLN A 66 8.20 -2.05 -4.21
N SER A 67 8.34 -2.72 -5.36
CA SER A 67 7.78 -2.26 -6.63
C SER A 67 6.24 -2.19 -6.60
N ARG A 68 5.58 -3.21 -6.02
CA ARG A 68 4.11 -3.20 -5.84
C ARG A 68 3.66 -2.06 -4.93
N PHE A 69 4.35 -1.85 -3.81
CA PHE A 69 4.06 -0.76 -2.88
C PHE A 69 4.11 0.61 -3.58
N PHE A 70 5.18 0.92 -4.32
CA PHE A 70 5.28 2.19 -5.04
C PHE A 70 4.25 2.34 -6.16
N SER A 71 3.95 1.25 -6.87
CA SER A 71 2.90 1.24 -7.90
C SER A 71 1.55 1.61 -7.31
N TYR A 72 1.16 0.99 -6.19
CA TYR A 72 -0.08 1.31 -5.52
C TYR A 72 -0.08 2.72 -4.90
N PHE A 73 1.02 3.13 -4.28
CA PHE A 73 1.14 4.48 -3.75
C PHE A 73 0.90 5.55 -4.83
N ASN A 74 1.53 5.40 -6.00
CA ASN A 74 1.37 6.31 -7.12
C ASN A 74 -0.05 6.26 -7.71
N LEU A 75 -0.70 5.10 -7.68
CA LEU A 75 -2.10 4.95 -8.11
C LEU A 75 -3.02 5.70 -7.15
N TRP A 76 -2.95 5.40 -5.85
CA TRP A 76 -3.83 6.01 -4.86
C TRP A 76 -3.63 7.53 -4.75
N THR A 77 -2.38 8.00 -4.83
CA THR A 77 -2.09 9.45 -4.84
C THR A 77 -2.78 10.15 -6.01
N ARG A 78 -2.78 9.54 -7.20
CA ARG A 78 -3.49 10.07 -8.37
C ARG A 78 -5.00 10.03 -8.16
N MET A 79 -5.55 8.91 -7.70
CA MET A 79 -6.98 8.77 -7.46
C MET A 79 -7.51 9.72 -6.37
N VAL A 80 -6.75 9.95 -5.30
CA VAL A 80 -7.10 10.94 -4.26
C VAL A 80 -7.16 12.33 -4.87
N ARG A 81 -6.14 12.71 -5.65
CA ARG A 81 -6.11 13.99 -6.34
C ARG A 81 -7.27 14.15 -7.31
N ASP A 82 -7.55 13.13 -8.11
CA ASP A 82 -8.65 13.14 -9.07
C ASP A 82 -10.02 13.24 -8.36
N LEU A 83 -10.16 12.64 -7.18
CA LEU A 83 -11.34 12.78 -6.30
C LEU A 83 -11.46 14.21 -5.74
N GLU A 84 -10.35 14.80 -5.27
CA GLU A 84 -10.31 16.18 -4.75
C GLU A 84 -10.61 17.22 -5.84
N GLU A 85 -10.16 16.98 -7.06
CA GLU A 85 -10.40 17.84 -8.23
C GLU A 85 -11.77 17.55 -8.89
N GLY A 86 -12.55 16.61 -8.35
CA GLY A 86 -13.89 16.26 -8.84
C GLY A 86 -13.91 15.55 -10.20
N ARG A 87 -12.77 15.00 -10.64
CA ARG A 87 -12.63 14.25 -11.90
C ARG A 87 -13.17 12.83 -11.81
N ILE A 88 -13.29 12.30 -10.60
CA ILE A 88 -13.89 10.99 -10.32
C ILE A 88 -15.03 11.23 -9.33
N ALA A 89 -16.21 10.71 -9.64
CA ALA A 89 -17.36 10.77 -8.75
C ALA A 89 -17.70 9.38 -8.22
N ARG A 90 -18.48 9.32 -7.13
CA ARG A 90 -19.08 8.07 -6.67
C ARG A 90 -20.47 7.96 -7.28
N ASP A 91 -20.78 6.83 -7.88
CA ASP A 91 -22.15 6.52 -8.28
C ASP A 91 -23.03 6.23 -7.04
N THR A 92 -24.33 6.04 -7.25
CA THR A 92 -25.30 5.72 -6.20
C THR A 92 -24.95 4.44 -5.43
N GLY A 93 -24.14 3.54 -6.01
CA GLY A 93 -23.65 2.31 -5.40
C GLY A 93 -22.28 2.44 -4.72
N GLY A 94 -21.66 3.62 -4.75
CA GLY A 94 -20.33 3.86 -4.21
C GLY A 94 -19.18 3.47 -5.15
N ASN A 95 -19.42 3.04 -6.39
CA ASN A 95 -18.34 2.79 -7.33
C ASN A 95 -17.80 4.11 -7.89
N LEU A 96 -16.52 4.14 -8.22
CA LEU A 96 -15.92 5.27 -8.91
C LEU A 96 -16.41 5.30 -10.36
N VAL A 97 -16.97 6.43 -10.79
CA VAL A 97 -17.47 6.73 -12.14
C VAL A 97 -16.86 8.00 -12.72
#